data_AF-A0A8J5BPN0-F1
#
_entry.id   AF-A0A8J5BPN0-F1
#
_cell.length_a   1.000
_cell.length_b   1.000
_cell.length_c   1.000
_cell.angle_alpha   90.00
_cell.angle_beta   90.00
_cell.angle_gamma   90.00
#
_symmetry.space_group_name_H-M   'P 1'
#
loop_
_entity.id
_entity.type
_entity.pdbx_description
1 polymer ?
#
loop_
_entity_poly.entity_id
_entity_poly.type
_entity_poly.pdbx_seq_one_letter_code
_entity_poly.pdbx_strand_id
1 'polypeptide(L)'
;MADPNYSWFYLVLFLAIPLSRIIPRLISKRREKTDGYKTKETQTEQSTEWRPKQESLKSQTKEMQVLGIMHQGANTFDKIQKNTQIETKVLDSILQELEQKGLIKVVEKQGMFGPKIELYSTDKGFKEYYS
;
A
#
# COMPACT_ATOMS: atom_id res chain seq x y z
N MET A 1 24.90 -32.19 -43.20
CA MET A 1 24.74 -30.72 -43.13
C MET A 1 23.69 -30.47 -42.07
N ALA A 2 24.06 -29.93 -40.90
CA ALA A 2 23.11 -29.71 -39.81
C ALA A 2 22.39 -28.37 -40.04
N ASP A 3 21.06 -28.38 -40.02
CA ASP A 3 20.24 -27.20 -40.26
C ASP A 3 20.54 -26.08 -39.24
N PRO A 4 20.85 -24.84 -39.70
CA PRO A 4 21.20 -23.72 -38.82
C PRO A 4 20.11 -23.34 -37.81
N ASN A 5 18.86 -23.72 -38.09
CA ASN A 5 17.68 -23.39 -37.28
C ASN A 5 17.63 -24.10 -35.92
N TYR A 6 18.44 -25.15 -35.70
CA TYR A 6 18.49 -25.85 -34.41
C TYR A 6 19.68 -25.41 -33.54
N SER A 7 20.64 -24.66 -34.10
CA SER A 7 21.88 -24.27 -33.40
C SER A 7 21.63 -23.27 -32.26
N TRP A 8 20.66 -22.37 -32.43
CA TRP A 8 20.31 -21.38 -31.40
C TRP A 8 19.67 -22.00 -30.15
N PHE A 9 18.91 -23.10 -30.30
CA PHE A 9 18.24 -23.78 -29.19
C PHE A 9 19.27 -24.37 -28.21
N TYR A 10 20.36 -24.92 -28.74
CA TYR A 10 21.47 -25.41 -27.92
C TYR A 10 22.29 -24.28 -27.28
N LEU A 11 22.41 -23.12 -27.93
CA LEU A 11 23.04 -21.93 -27.33
C LEU A 11 22.23 -21.38 -26.15
N VAL A 12 20.89 -21.39 -26.25
CA VAL A 12 19.99 -20.98 -25.16
C VAL A 12 20.04 -21.98 -23.99
N LEU A 13 20.01 -23.29 -24.28
CA LEU A 13 20.09 -24.33 -23.25
C LEU A 13 21.46 -24.37 -22.54
N PHE A 14 22.57 -24.23 -23.27
CA PHE A 14 23.92 -24.25 -22.69
C PHE A 14 24.20 -23.05 -21.79
N LEU A 15 23.60 -21.89 -22.09
CA LEU A 15 23.71 -20.67 -21.28
C LEU A 15 22.81 -20.70 -20.03
N ALA A 16 21.68 -21.41 -20.06
CA ALA A 16 20.72 -21.47 -18.94
C ALA A 16 21.11 -22.44 -17.81
N ILE A 17 21.87 -23.50 -18.11
CA ILE A 17 22.25 -24.54 -17.14
C ILE A 17 23.15 -24.05 -15.98
N PRO A 18 24.16 -23.17 -16.16
CA PRO A 18 24.99 -22.72 -15.04
C PRO A 18 24.33 -21.70 -14.10
N LEU A 19 23.23 -21.03 -14.49
CA LEU A 19 22.55 -20.04 -13.63
C LEU A 19 21.67 -20.66 -12.53
N SER A 20 21.20 -21.90 -12.69
CA SER A 20 20.22 -22.49 -11.75
C SER A 20 20.83 -23.01 -10.43
N ARG A 21 22.17 -23.05 -10.30
CA ARG A 21 22.86 -23.63 -9.13
C ARG A 21 23.12 -22.66 -7.96
N ILE A 22 22.81 -21.37 -8.07
CA ILE A 22 23.18 -20.37 -7.04
C ILE A 22 22.01 -20.00 -6.10
N ILE A 23 20.81 -20.52 -6.31
CA ILE A 23 19.66 -20.19 -5.44
C ILE A 23 18.95 -21.47 -5.01
N PRO A 24 19.44 -22.13 -3.94
CA PRO A 24 18.54 -22.27 -2.80
C PRO A 24 19.28 -22.27 -1.46
N ARG A 25 19.57 -21.10 -0.91
CA ARG A 25 19.73 -20.95 0.56
C ARG A 25 19.41 -19.56 1.11
N LEU A 26 18.39 -18.91 0.56
CA LEU A 26 17.84 -17.67 1.14
C LEU A 26 16.32 -17.73 1.26
N ILE A 27 15.80 -18.78 1.89
CA ILE A 27 14.51 -18.71 2.58
C ILE A 27 14.82 -18.79 4.08
N SER A 28 15.48 -17.74 4.57
CA SER A 28 15.66 -17.50 5.99
C SER A 28 14.37 -16.89 6.54
N LYS A 29 13.57 -17.73 7.21
CA LYS A 29 12.86 -17.45 8.46
C LYS A 29 12.52 -15.96 8.73
N ARG A 30 11.27 -15.59 8.46
CA ARG A 30 10.50 -14.67 9.32
C ARG A 30 9.09 -15.21 9.51
N ARG A 31 8.93 -16.06 10.53
CA ARG A 31 7.68 -16.16 11.28
C ARG A 31 7.89 -15.34 12.54
N GLU A 32 7.69 -14.04 12.44
CA GLU A 32 7.41 -13.23 13.61
C GLU A 32 6.00 -13.60 14.06
N LYS A 33 5.91 -14.24 15.23
CA LYS A 33 4.71 -14.17 16.05
C LYS A 33 4.54 -12.69 16.41
N THR A 34 3.63 -11.99 15.75
CA THR A 34 3.04 -10.78 16.31
C THR A 34 1.81 -11.23 17.06
N ASP A 35 1.92 -11.21 18.38
CA ASP A 35 0.83 -11.45 19.29
C ASP A 35 -0.38 -10.63 18.85
N GLY A 36 -1.51 -11.33 18.71
CA GLY A 36 -2.78 -10.72 18.34
C GLY A 36 -3.16 -9.68 19.38
N TYR A 37 -3.13 -8.42 18.99
CA TYR A 37 -3.91 -7.40 19.66
C TYR A 37 -5.38 -7.79 19.53
N LYS A 38 -5.87 -8.41 20.59
CA LYS A 38 -7.27 -8.71 20.85
C LYS A 38 -8.02 -7.38 20.85
N THR A 39 -8.50 -6.96 19.68
CA THR A 39 -9.47 -5.87 19.56
C THR A 39 -10.70 -6.33 20.33
N LYS A 40 -10.93 -5.71 21.50
CA LYS A 40 -12.16 -5.90 22.24
C LYS A 40 -13.28 -5.28 21.43
N GLU A 41 -14.09 -6.15 20.85
CA GLU A 41 -15.38 -5.82 20.28
C GLU A 41 -16.30 -5.45 21.43
N THR A 42 -16.30 -4.18 21.81
CA THR A 42 -17.37 -3.66 22.68
C THR A 42 -18.60 -3.51 21.81
N GLN A 43 -19.42 -4.57 21.81
CA GLN A 43 -20.82 -4.49 21.47
C GLN A 43 -21.46 -3.46 22.41
N THR A 44 -22.02 -2.40 21.85
CA THR A 44 -23.01 -1.58 22.54
C THR A 44 -24.10 -1.29 21.53
N GLU A 45 -25.07 -2.20 21.47
CA GLU A 45 -26.43 -1.87 21.10
C GLU A 45 -26.98 -0.93 22.17
N GLN A 46 -27.06 0.37 21.91
CA GLN A 46 -28.05 1.25 22.55
C GLN A 46 -28.42 2.39 21.58
N SER A 47 -29.58 2.22 20.94
CA SER A 47 -30.68 3.18 20.81
C SER A 47 -30.35 4.65 20.52
N THR A 48 -30.68 5.06 19.29
CA THR A 48 -31.34 6.33 18.90
C THR A 48 -30.98 7.59 19.68
N GLU A 49 -29.97 8.35 19.22
CA GLU A 49 -29.94 9.82 19.30
C GLU A 49 -28.78 10.34 18.42
N TRP A 50 -29.05 11.26 17.50
CA TRP A 50 -28.17 11.93 16.53
C TRP A 50 -26.67 12.04 16.88
N ARG A 51 -25.77 11.52 16.04
CA ARG A 51 -24.32 11.68 16.28
C ARG A 51 -23.42 11.82 15.03
N PRO A 52 -23.38 13.00 14.37
CA PRO A 52 -22.32 13.33 13.40
C PRO A 52 -20.90 13.22 14.00
N LYS A 53 -20.78 13.35 15.33
CA LYS A 53 -19.48 13.30 16.03
C LYS A 53 -18.84 11.91 16.06
N GLN A 54 -19.63 10.82 16.02
CA GLN A 54 -19.10 9.45 16.11
C GLN A 54 -18.48 8.98 14.79
N GLU A 55 -19.03 9.44 13.67
CA GLU A 55 -18.51 9.18 12.34
C GLU A 55 -17.21 9.97 12.11
N SER A 56 -17.16 11.23 12.55
CA SER A 56 -15.95 12.07 12.47
C SER A 56 -14.74 11.50 13.24
N LEU A 57 -14.96 10.86 14.39
CA LEU A 57 -13.85 10.25 15.14
C LEU A 57 -13.35 8.97 14.48
N LYS A 58 -14.26 8.19 13.87
CA LYS A 58 -13.89 7.00 13.09
C LYS A 58 -13.18 7.39 11.79
N SER A 59 -13.62 8.44 11.10
CA SER A 59 -12.94 8.95 9.91
C SER A 59 -11.56 9.47 10.28
N GLN A 60 -11.44 10.28 11.34
CA GLN A 60 -10.16 10.81 11.81
C GLN A 60 -9.15 9.71 12.16
N THR A 61 -9.60 8.61 12.77
CA THR A 61 -8.72 7.45 13.05
C THR A 61 -8.21 6.79 11.76
N LYS A 62 -9.08 6.65 10.74
CA LYS A 62 -8.72 6.10 9.44
C LYS A 62 -7.86 7.06 8.62
N GLU A 63 -8.13 8.37 8.67
CA GLU A 63 -7.30 9.43 8.09
C GLU A 63 -5.87 9.38 8.62
N MET A 64 -5.73 9.27 9.95
CA MET A 64 -4.42 9.14 10.59
C MET A 64 -3.70 7.86 10.17
N GLN A 65 -4.43 6.75 10.03
CA GLN A 65 -3.90 5.49 9.52
C GLN A 65 -3.40 5.64 8.07
N VAL A 66 -4.17 6.28 7.20
CA VAL A 66 -3.80 6.56 5.80
C VAL A 66 -2.55 7.43 5.73
N LEU A 67 -2.49 8.51 6.51
CA LEU A 67 -1.30 9.37 6.63
C LEU A 67 -0.07 8.54 7.04
N GLY A 68 -0.16 7.75 8.11
CA GLY A 68 0.97 6.94 8.58
C GLY A 68 1.49 5.96 7.52
N ILE A 69 0.59 5.30 6.79
CA ILE A 69 0.94 4.40 5.69
C ILE A 69 1.59 5.16 4.51
N MET A 70 1.13 6.38 4.20
CA MET A 70 1.76 7.23 3.19
C MET A 70 3.17 7.67 3.61
N HIS A 71 3.38 8.01 4.88
CA HIS A 71 4.70 8.32 5.45
C HIS A 71 5.68 7.13 5.35
N GLN A 72 5.17 5.90 5.36
CA GLN A 72 5.98 4.69 5.13
C GLN A 72 6.35 4.46 3.65
N GLY A 73 5.91 5.32 2.73
CA GLY A 73 6.24 5.24 1.30
C GLY A 73 5.16 4.60 0.43
N ALA A 74 3.96 4.36 0.96
CA ALA A 74 2.81 3.97 0.14
C ALA A 74 2.26 5.20 -0.60
N ASN A 75 2.82 5.46 -1.78
CA ASN A 75 2.54 6.64 -2.61
C ASN A 75 1.48 6.43 -3.70
N THR A 76 0.72 5.34 -3.66
CA THR A 76 -0.27 5.00 -4.68
C THR A 76 -1.50 4.45 -4.00
N PHE A 77 -2.68 4.76 -4.54
CA PHE A 77 -3.97 4.31 -4.01
C PHE A 77 -3.99 2.82 -3.68
N ASP A 78 -3.56 1.97 -4.64
CA ASP A 78 -3.53 0.51 -4.44
C ASP A 78 -2.67 0.06 -3.26
N LYS A 79 -1.52 0.70 -3.05
CA LYS A 79 -0.62 0.37 -1.94
C LYS A 79 -1.25 0.76 -0.62
N ILE A 80 -1.85 1.94 -0.56
CA ILE A 80 -2.51 2.46 0.64
C ILE A 80 -3.71 1.56 0.97
N GLN A 81 -4.53 1.20 -0.01
CA GLN A 81 -5.68 0.33 0.17
C GLN A 81 -5.28 -1.06 0.70
N LYS A 82 -4.24 -1.67 0.11
CA LYS A 82 -3.75 -2.99 0.54
C LYS A 82 -3.19 -2.97 1.96
N ASN A 83 -2.51 -1.89 2.33
CA ASN A 83 -1.90 -1.76 3.66
C ASN A 83 -2.91 -1.37 4.75
N THR A 84 -3.94 -0.58 4.40
CA THR A 84 -4.96 -0.12 5.37
C THR A 84 -6.17 -1.05 5.44
N GLN A 85 -6.39 -1.90 4.43
CA GLN A 85 -7.57 -2.76 4.27
C GLN A 85 -8.90 -1.97 4.26
N ILE A 86 -8.85 -0.69 3.85
CA ILE A 86 -10.03 0.17 3.72
C ILE A 86 -10.71 -0.09 2.37
N GLU A 87 -12.03 0.03 2.34
CA GLU A 87 -12.81 -0.05 1.09
C GLU A 87 -12.45 1.10 0.15
N THR A 88 -12.45 0.84 -1.17
CA THR A 88 -12.06 1.81 -2.20
C THR A 88 -12.78 3.15 -2.06
N LYS A 89 -14.12 3.12 -1.94
CA LYS A 89 -14.94 4.34 -1.83
C LYS A 89 -14.60 5.17 -0.60
N VAL A 90 -14.40 4.50 0.53
CA VAL A 90 -14.07 5.16 1.80
C VAL A 90 -12.67 5.74 1.73
N LEU A 91 -11.71 5.01 1.14
CA LEU A 91 -10.35 5.51 0.95
C LEU A 91 -10.31 6.73 0.02
N ASP A 92 -11.10 6.72 -1.04
CA ASP A 92 -11.21 7.84 -1.97
C ASP A 92 -11.72 9.11 -1.28
N SER A 93 -12.81 8.99 -0.49
CA SER A 93 -13.30 10.12 0.32
C SER A 93 -12.26 10.63 1.31
N ILE A 94 -11.54 9.73 1.99
CA ILE A 94 -10.48 10.10 2.94
C ILE A 94 -9.37 10.86 2.23
N LEU A 95 -8.88 10.37 1.09
CA LEU A 95 -7.80 11.02 0.34
C LEU A 95 -8.24 12.40 -0.16
N GLN A 96 -9.48 12.54 -0.63
CA GLN A 96 -10.04 13.82 -1.04
C GLN A 96 -10.13 14.80 0.14
N GLU A 97 -10.56 14.35 1.33
CA GLU A 97 -10.57 15.18 2.53
C GLU A 97 -9.15 15.60 2.95
N LEU A 98 -8.19 14.68 2.93
CA LEU A 98 -6.79 14.97 3.27
C LEU A 98 -6.17 15.98 2.28
N GLU A 99 -6.53 15.89 1.00
CA GLU A 99 -6.10 16.84 -0.03
C GLU A 99 -6.72 18.23 0.21
N GLN A 100 -8.03 18.29 0.48
CA GLN A 100 -8.72 19.55 0.81
C GLN A 100 -8.16 20.20 2.07
N LYS A 101 -7.79 19.41 3.08
CA LYS A 101 -7.12 19.88 4.31
C LYS A 101 -5.67 20.32 4.05
N GLY A 102 -5.13 20.06 2.86
CA GLY A 102 -3.75 20.36 2.49
C GLY A 102 -2.74 19.50 3.22
N LEU A 103 -3.13 18.29 3.65
CA LEU A 103 -2.27 17.32 4.34
C LEU A 103 -1.53 16.45 3.32
N ILE A 104 -2.13 16.19 2.17
CA ILE A 104 -1.53 15.44 1.07
C ILE A 104 -1.64 16.20 -0.25
N LYS A 105 -0.89 15.75 -1.25
CA LYS A 105 -0.93 16.25 -2.62
C LYS A 105 -1.06 15.10 -3.61
N VAL A 106 -2.05 15.16 -4.49
CA VAL A 106 -2.18 14.27 -5.64
C VAL A 106 -1.40 14.86 -6.80
N VAL A 107 -0.52 14.06 -7.41
CA VAL A 107 0.29 14.49 -8.56
C VAL A 107 0.20 13.44 -9.64
N GLU A 108 -0.25 13.86 -10.82
CA GLU A 108 -0.14 13.07 -12.04
C GLU A 108 1.26 13.24 -12.64
N LYS A 109 1.94 12.14 -12.91
CA LYS A 109 3.28 12.10 -13.52
C LYS A 109 3.28 11.20 -14.74
N GLN A 110 4.12 11.51 -15.71
CA GLN A 110 4.38 10.61 -16.83
C GLN A 110 5.31 9.46 -16.36
N GLY A 111 4.78 8.23 -16.34
CA GLY A 111 5.54 7.02 -16.11
C GLY A 111 5.96 6.34 -17.41
N MET A 112 6.81 5.30 -17.30
CA MET A 112 7.26 4.49 -18.44
C MET A 112 6.13 3.73 -19.15
N PHE A 113 5.00 3.53 -18.46
CA PHE A 113 3.83 2.81 -18.98
C PHE A 113 2.60 3.73 -19.14
N GLY A 114 2.80 5.04 -19.21
CA GLY A 114 1.71 6.02 -19.31
C GLY A 114 1.59 6.92 -18.07
N PRO A 115 0.57 7.79 -18.03
CA PRO A 115 0.31 8.65 -16.89
C PRO A 115 0.06 7.81 -15.63
N LYS A 116 0.62 8.27 -14.52
CA LYS A 116 0.54 7.61 -13.21
C LYS A 116 0.21 8.64 -12.14
N ILE A 117 -0.75 8.31 -11.29
CA ILE A 117 -1.12 9.13 -10.13
C ILE A 117 -0.26 8.71 -8.93
N GLU A 118 0.35 9.68 -8.29
CA GLU A 118 1.12 9.51 -7.06
C GLU A 118 0.65 10.47 -5.97
N LEU A 119 0.69 9.99 -4.73
CA LEU A 119 0.25 10.69 -3.53
C LEU A 119 1.47 11.03 -2.68
N TYR A 120 1.54 12.28 -2.23
CA TYR A 120 2.65 12.80 -1.42
C TYR A 120 2.13 13.44 -0.13
N SER A 121 2.74 13.14 1.01
CA SER A 121 2.49 13.89 2.24
C SER A 121 3.11 15.29 2.14
N THR A 122 2.40 16.28 2.64
CA THR A 122 2.91 17.66 2.78
C THR A 122 3.59 17.84 4.14
N ASP A 123 4.32 18.94 4.32
CA ASP A 123 4.89 19.31 5.63
C ASP A 123 3.80 19.47 6.70
N LYS A 124 2.63 19.97 6.29
CA LYS A 124 1.46 20.09 7.16
C LYS A 124 0.93 18.70 7.56
N GLY A 125 0.82 17.78 6.60
CA GLY A 125 0.43 16.39 6.85
C GLY A 125 1.38 15.66 7.79
N PHE A 126 2.68 15.86 7.61
CA PHE A 126 3.70 15.35 8.53
C PHE A 126 3.50 15.89 9.94
N LYS A 127 3.34 17.21 10.08
CA LYS A 127 3.12 17.83 11.37
C LYS A 127 1.85 17.31 12.05
N GLU A 128 0.75 17.19 11.32
CA GLU A 128 -0.53 16.69 11.85
C GLU A 128 -0.41 15.26 12.38
N TYR A 129 0.32 14.40 11.69
CA TYR A 129 0.50 13.01 12.11
C TYR A 129 1.34 12.85 13.38
N TYR A 130 2.31 13.75 13.61
CA TYR A 130 3.24 13.70 14.75
C TYR A 130 2.91 14.72 15.87
N SER A 131 1.82 15.48 15.75
CA SER A 131 1.35 16.41 16.81
C SER A 131 0.49 15.69 17.85
#